data_AF-A0A962DBE0-F1
#
_entry.id   AF-A0A962DBE0-F1
#
_cell.length_a   1.000
_cell.length_b   1.000
_cell.length_c   1.000
_cell.angle_alpha   90.00
_cell.angle_beta   90.00
_cell.angle_gamma   90.00
#
_symmetry.space_group_name_H-M   'P 1'
#
loop_
_entity.id
_entity.type
_entity.pdbx_description
1 polymer ?
#
loop_
_entity_poly.entity_id
_entity_poly.type
_entity_poly.pdbx_seq_one_letter_code
_entity_poly.pdbx_strand_id
1 'polypeptide(L)'
;MSEQTRLTKNGLPLEQFRGIQEQFFILALRKEEPELAITMSPDLFNDVSGFCETLRTAMSQEFDGSAEAVDTFKAAMKTRSALLGDPRVSRNGDLRDMLKFVVAQDGRGNPEKSLDLTRQLHADGLNPFYAGEERPKEAEMAAEGAMPLFE
;
A
#
# COMPACT_ATOMS: atom_id res chain seq x y z
N MET A 1 17.09 21.59 -13.08
CA MET A 1 17.44 20.74 -11.94
C MET A 1 16.42 19.62 -11.92
N SER A 2 16.82 18.37 -12.14
CA SER A 2 15.87 17.25 -12.15
C SER A 2 15.38 17.04 -10.72
N GLU A 3 14.08 17.23 -10.49
CA GLU A 3 13.43 16.85 -9.23
C GLU A 3 13.53 15.34 -9.09
N GLN A 4 14.50 14.87 -8.28
CA GLN A 4 14.67 13.45 -8.02
C GLN A 4 13.43 12.94 -7.30
N THR A 5 12.65 12.10 -7.97
CA THR A 5 11.48 11.46 -7.40
C THR A 5 11.91 10.51 -6.28
N ARG A 6 11.58 10.87 -5.05
CA ARG A 6 11.89 10.06 -3.87
C ARG A 6 10.85 8.98 -3.67
N LEU A 7 11.30 7.74 -3.44
CA LEU A 7 10.42 6.57 -3.45
C LEU A 7 10.29 5.95 -2.07
N THR A 8 9.15 5.32 -1.81
CA THR A 8 8.93 4.42 -0.68
C THR A 8 9.46 3.02 -0.98
N LYS A 9 9.58 2.16 0.05
CA LYS A 9 10.07 0.77 -0.09
C LYS A 9 9.27 -0.10 -1.08
N ASN A 10 8.03 0.29 -1.37
CA ASN A 10 7.18 -0.37 -2.38
C ASN A 10 7.31 0.24 -3.80
N GLY A 11 8.24 1.17 -4.01
CA GLY A 11 8.54 1.77 -5.32
C GLY A 11 7.63 2.93 -5.75
N LEU A 12 6.72 3.39 -4.90
CA LEU A 12 5.87 4.57 -5.18
C LEU A 12 6.58 5.90 -4.85
N PRO A 13 6.25 6.99 -5.55
CA PRO A 13 6.58 8.35 -5.09
C PRO A 13 6.03 8.61 -3.68
N LEU A 14 6.86 9.18 -2.80
CA LEU A 14 6.51 9.40 -1.39
C LEU A 14 5.23 10.22 -1.20
N GLU A 15 5.06 11.28 -1.99
CA GLU A 15 3.86 12.13 -1.95
C GLU A 15 2.60 11.37 -2.37
N GLN A 16 2.71 10.50 -3.38
CA GLN A 16 1.59 9.64 -3.79
C GLN A 16 1.26 8.62 -2.70
N PHE A 17 2.28 8.04 -2.05
CA PHE A 17 2.07 7.12 -0.94
C PHE A 17 1.43 7.80 0.27
N ARG A 18 1.80 9.04 0.60
CA ARG A 18 1.18 9.81 1.69
C ARG A 18 -0.33 9.98 1.48
N GLY A 19 -0.75 10.32 0.26
CA GLY A 19 -2.18 10.41 -0.08
C GLY A 19 -2.91 9.06 0.08
N ILE A 20 -2.28 7.96 -0.36
CA ILE A 20 -2.82 6.61 -0.17
C ILE A 20 -2.92 6.25 1.32
N GLN A 21 -1.90 6.60 2.10
CA GLN A 21 -1.83 6.32 3.53
C GLN A 21 -2.90 7.10 4.31
N GLU A 22 -3.13 8.37 3.95
CA GLU A 22 -4.19 9.19 4.54
C GLU A 22 -5.58 8.57 4.30
N GLN A 23 -5.88 8.20 3.05
CA GLN A 23 -7.13 7.52 2.69
C GLN A 23 -7.31 6.21 3.45
N PHE A 24 -6.23 5.43 3.58
CA PHE A 24 -6.23 4.21 4.39
C PHE A 24 -6.63 4.48 5.84
N PHE A 25 -6.05 5.50 6.50
CA PHE A 25 -6.37 5.79 7.90
C PHE A 25 -7.79 6.31 8.11
N ILE A 26 -8.30 7.10 7.16
CA ILE A 26 -9.69 7.55 7.17
C ILE A 26 -10.63 6.35 7.14
N LEU A 27 -10.42 5.44 6.18
CA LEU A 27 -11.24 4.23 6.01
C LEU A 27 -11.11 3.29 7.21
N ALA A 28 -9.90 3.09 7.73
CA ALA A 28 -9.64 2.25 8.90
C ALA A 28 -10.32 2.78 10.18
N LEU A 29 -10.52 4.09 10.30
CA LEU A 29 -11.18 4.72 11.45
C LEU A 29 -12.69 4.87 11.27
N ARG A 30 -13.24 4.49 10.10
CA ARG A 30 -14.65 4.70 9.72
C ARG A 30 -15.13 6.12 10.03
N LYS A 31 -14.26 7.12 9.86
CA LYS A 31 -14.70 8.52 9.98
C LYS A 31 -15.71 8.76 8.85
N GLU A 32 -16.92 9.21 9.20
CA GLU A 32 -18.01 9.47 8.24
C GLU A 32 -17.50 10.34 7.10
N GLU A 33 -17.75 9.86 5.87
CA GLU A 33 -17.38 10.42 4.55
C GLU A 33 -16.67 11.78 4.58
N PRO A 34 -15.37 11.85 4.92
CA PRO A 34 -14.65 13.10 4.76
C PRO A 34 -14.30 13.18 3.27
N GLU A 35 -15.18 13.75 2.44
CA GLU A 35 -14.98 13.98 0.99
C GLU A 35 -13.98 12.98 0.38
N LEU A 36 -14.27 11.69 0.54
CA LEU A 36 -13.31 10.65 0.16
C LEU A 36 -13.05 10.84 -1.33
N ALA A 37 -11.78 11.07 -1.70
CA ALA A 37 -11.42 11.16 -3.12
C ALA A 37 -11.88 9.91 -3.89
N ILE A 38 -12.05 8.79 -3.19
CA ILE A 38 -12.54 7.53 -3.74
C ILE A 38 -14.03 7.36 -3.44
N THR A 39 -14.88 7.66 -4.43
CA THR A 39 -16.30 7.32 -4.38
C THR A 39 -16.53 5.83 -4.59
N MET A 40 -17.34 5.19 -3.75
CA MET A 40 -17.68 3.76 -3.87
C MET A 40 -19.08 3.44 -3.33
N SER A 41 -19.65 2.30 -3.75
CA SER A 41 -20.95 1.82 -3.24
C SER A 41 -20.86 1.45 -1.75
N PRO A 42 -21.95 1.58 -0.96
CA PRO A 42 -21.95 1.29 0.49
C PRO A 42 -21.44 -0.10 0.86
N ASP A 43 -21.78 -1.13 0.07
CA ASP A 43 -21.30 -2.50 0.32
C ASP A 43 -19.78 -2.60 0.14
N LEU A 44 -19.25 -1.99 -0.93
CA LEU A 44 -17.82 -1.94 -1.21
C LEU A 44 -17.08 -1.11 -0.16
N PHE A 45 -17.70 -0.04 0.34
CA PHE A 45 -17.16 0.75 1.44
C PHE A 45 -16.97 -0.07 2.71
N ASN A 46 -17.95 -0.91 3.06
CA ASN A 46 -17.84 -1.78 4.23
C ASN A 46 -16.72 -2.81 4.08
N ASP A 47 -16.59 -3.45 2.91
CA ASP A 47 -15.54 -4.43 2.66
C ASP A 47 -14.14 -3.80 2.67
N VAL A 48 -14.00 -2.63 2.04
CA VAL A 48 -12.73 -1.87 2.00
C VAL A 48 -12.37 -1.35 3.38
N SER A 49 -13.32 -0.78 4.13
CA SER A 49 -13.09 -0.30 5.50
C SER A 49 -12.73 -1.44 6.43
N GLY A 50 -13.41 -2.60 6.31
CA GLY A 50 -13.08 -3.81 7.05
C GLY A 50 -11.68 -4.34 6.75
N PHE A 51 -11.25 -4.30 5.49
CA PHE A 51 -9.86 -4.58 5.12
C PHE A 51 -8.89 -3.59 5.82
N CYS A 52 -9.15 -2.29 5.73
CA CYS A 52 -8.28 -1.26 6.30
C CYS A 52 -8.17 -1.40 7.84
N GLU A 53 -9.28 -1.67 8.51
CA GLU A 53 -9.37 -1.93 9.96
C GLU A 53 -8.58 -3.19 10.36
N THR A 54 -8.73 -4.28 9.60
CA THR A 54 -8.02 -5.54 9.87
C THR A 54 -6.52 -5.38 9.66
N LEU A 55 -6.10 -4.69 8.59
CA LEU A 55 -4.68 -4.42 8.32
C LEU A 55 -4.07 -3.53 9.40
N ARG A 56 -4.78 -2.49 9.85
CA ARG A 56 -4.34 -1.64 10.96
C ARG A 56 -4.18 -2.45 12.24
N THR A 57 -5.14 -3.33 12.53
CA THR A 57 -5.08 -4.20 13.71
C THR A 57 -3.86 -5.13 13.65
N ALA A 58 -3.57 -5.74 12.49
CA ALA A 58 -2.38 -6.56 12.31
C ALA A 58 -1.08 -5.77 12.57
N MET A 59 -0.98 -4.53 12.06
CA MET A 59 0.19 -3.67 12.30
C MET A 59 0.35 -3.28 13.78
N SER A 60 -0.76 -3.04 14.48
CA SER A 60 -0.73 -2.76 15.93
C SER A 60 -0.29 -4.00 16.71
N GLN A 61 -0.87 -5.16 16.39
CA GLN A 61 -0.51 -6.44 17.01
C GLN A 61 0.97 -6.77 16.80
N GLU A 62 1.53 -6.51 15.61
CA GLU A 62 2.95 -6.68 15.32
C GLU A 62 3.81 -5.74 16.18
N PHE A 63 3.40 -4.48 16.32
CA PHE A 63 4.08 -3.50 17.16
C PHE A 63 4.09 -3.93 18.64
N ASP A 64 2.99 -4.51 19.12
CA ASP A 64 2.84 -5.01 20.48
C ASP A 64 3.48 -6.40 20.70
N GLY A 65 4.04 -7.02 19.65
CA GLY A 65 4.65 -8.35 19.71
C GLY A 65 3.66 -9.50 19.89
N SER A 66 2.40 -9.32 19.47
CA SER A 66 1.36 -10.34 19.56
C SER A 66 1.59 -11.49 18.56
N ALA A 67 1.42 -12.72 19.02
CA ALA A 67 1.51 -13.91 18.17
C ALA A 67 0.40 -13.99 17.10
N GLU A 68 -0.69 -13.24 17.27
CA GLU A 68 -1.84 -13.23 16.34
C GLU A 68 -1.63 -12.29 15.15
N ALA A 69 -0.61 -11.43 15.19
CA ALA A 69 -0.39 -10.38 14.18
C ALA A 69 -0.35 -10.93 12.76
N VAL A 70 0.36 -12.05 12.58
CA VAL A 70 0.54 -12.71 11.29
C VAL A 70 -0.76 -13.30 10.76
N ASP A 71 -1.60 -13.87 11.63
CA ASP A 71 -2.87 -14.47 11.22
C ASP A 71 -3.91 -13.40 10.89
N THR A 72 -3.96 -12.32 11.67
CA THR A 72 -4.74 -11.11 11.33
C THR A 72 -4.29 -10.51 10.00
N PHE A 73 -2.97 -10.45 9.75
CA PHE A 73 -2.44 -9.99 8.48
C PHE A 73 -2.86 -10.88 7.30
N LYS A 74 -2.80 -12.20 7.45
CA LYS A 74 -3.29 -13.14 6.42
C LYS A 74 -4.77 -12.94 6.14
N ALA A 75 -5.59 -12.67 7.16
CA ALA A 75 -7.01 -12.36 7.00
C ALA A 75 -7.20 -11.07 6.17
N ALA A 76 -6.48 -10.00 6.50
CA ALA A 76 -6.49 -8.76 5.70
C ALA A 76 -6.07 -9.02 4.25
N MET A 77 -5.02 -9.81 4.03
CA MET A 77 -4.53 -10.16 2.69
C MET A 77 -5.54 -10.97 1.88
N LYS A 78 -6.33 -11.84 2.53
CA LYS A 78 -7.42 -12.57 1.88
C LYS A 78 -8.51 -11.61 1.40
N THR A 79 -8.95 -10.69 2.27
CA THR A 79 -9.96 -9.67 1.91
C THR A 79 -9.45 -8.77 0.78
N ARG A 80 -8.20 -8.31 0.87
CA ARG A 80 -7.53 -7.53 -0.19
C ARG A 80 -7.56 -8.25 -1.53
N SER A 81 -7.25 -9.54 -1.54
CA SER A 81 -7.22 -10.34 -2.78
C SER A 81 -8.62 -10.47 -3.39
N ALA A 82 -9.65 -10.64 -2.56
CA ALA A 82 -11.04 -10.65 -3.00
C ALA A 82 -11.46 -9.30 -3.59
N LEU A 83 -11.12 -8.20 -2.90
CA LEU A 83 -11.40 -6.83 -3.36
C LEU A 83 -10.70 -6.52 -4.70
N LEU A 84 -9.43 -6.91 -4.86
CA LEU A 84 -8.71 -6.72 -6.13
C LEU A 84 -9.32 -7.53 -7.29
N GLY A 85 -10.03 -8.63 -6.99
CA GLY A 85 -10.80 -9.39 -7.97
C GLY A 85 -12.16 -8.78 -8.33
N ASP A 86 -12.62 -7.75 -7.60
CA ASP A 86 -13.89 -7.11 -7.84
C ASP A 86 -13.81 -6.17 -9.07
N PRO A 87 -14.73 -6.29 -10.06
CA PRO A 87 -14.77 -5.40 -11.21
C PRO A 87 -14.94 -3.93 -10.85
N ARG A 88 -15.61 -3.61 -9.73
CA ARG A 88 -15.81 -2.25 -9.23
C ARG A 88 -14.49 -1.61 -8.80
N VAL A 89 -13.61 -2.39 -8.18
CA VAL A 89 -12.25 -1.97 -7.84
C VAL A 89 -11.40 -1.81 -9.09
N SER A 90 -11.50 -2.73 -10.03
CA SER A 90 -10.74 -2.66 -11.29
C SER A 90 -11.04 -1.41 -12.13
N ARG A 91 -12.27 -0.88 -12.03
CA ARG A 91 -12.72 0.34 -12.70
C ARG A 91 -12.38 1.63 -11.94
N ASN A 92 -11.96 1.52 -10.68
CA ASN A 92 -11.57 2.64 -9.84
C ASN A 92 -10.05 2.60 -9.62
N GLY A 93 -9.32 3.39 -10.41
CA GLY A 93 -7.86 3.42 -10.40
C GLY A 93 -7.29 3.73 -9.01
N ASP A 94 -7.85 4.73 -8.34
CA ASP A 94 -7.39 5.16 -7.02
C ASP A 94 -7.64 4.09 -5.96
N LEU A 95 -8.81 3.45 -5.96
CA LEU A 95 -9.11 2.34 -5.04
C LEU A 95 -8.19 1.15 -5.27
N ARG A 96 -7.96 0.80 -6.53
CA ARG A 96 -7.06 -0.29 -6.89
C ARG A 96 -5.63 0.01 -6.45
N ASP A 97 -5.16 1.23 -6.66
CA ASP A 97 -3.81 1.64 -6.34
C ASP A 97 -3.64 1.74 -4.81
N MET A 98 -4.63 2.27 -4.09
CA MET A 98 -4.67 2.22 -2.63
C MET A 98 -4.53 0.79 -2.11
N LEU A 99 -5.39 -0.13 -2.56
CA LEU A 99 -5.33 -1.54 -2.17
C LEU A 99 -3.98 -2.19 -2.55
N LYS A 100 -3.39 -1.82 -3.70
CA LYS A 100 -2.10 -2.38 -4.13
C LYS A 100 -0.93 -1.88 -3.29
N PHE A 101 -0.88 -0.60 -2.99
CA PHE A 101 0.34 0.01 -2.48
C PHE A 101 0.31 0.27 -0.97
N VAL A 102 -0.84 0.18 -0.31
CA VAL A 102 -0.93 0.27 1.15
C VAL A 102 -0.26 -0.91 1.88
N VAL A 103 0.08 -1.99 1.15
CA VAL A 103 0.79 -3.16 1.65
C VAL A 103 2.12 -3.33 0.92
N ALA A 104 3.20 -3.52 1.67
CA ALA A 104 4.48 -3.94 1.13
C ALA A 104 4.58 -5.48 1.12
N GLN A 105 5.09 -6.06 0.04
CA GLN A 105 5.24 -7.51 -0.09
C GLN A 105 6.72 -7.90 -0.20
N ASP A 106 7.13 -8.94 0.51
CA ASP A 106 8.51 -9.46 0.52
C ASP A 106 8.94 -10.14 -0.81
N GLY A 107 8.08 -10.19 -1.83
CA GLY A 107 8.34 -10.84 -3.13
C GLY A 107 8.49 -12.38 -3.08
N ARG A 108 8.77 -12.94 -1.89
CA ARG A 108 8.93 -14.37 -1.61
C ARG A 108 7.72 -14.99 -0.92
N GLY A 109 6.65 -14.22 -0.74
CA GLY A 109 5.40 -14.69 -0.14
C GLY A 109 5.45 -14.93 1.38
N ASN A 110 6.46 -14.42 2.08
CA ASN A 110 6.53 -14.54 3.54
C ASN A 110 5.60 -13.50 4.21
N PRO A 111 4.57 -13.93 4.97
CA PRO A 111 3.60 -13.02 5.58
C PRO A 111 4.20 -12.22 6.74
N GLU A 112 5.09 -12.78 7.55
CA GLU A 112 5.76 -12.07 8.66
C GLU A 112 6.61 -10.92 8.12
N LYS A 113 7.44 -11.20 7.11
CA LYS A 113 8.26 -10.16 6.47
C LYS A 113 7.41 -9.10 5.78
N SER A 114 6.33 -9.51 5.13
CA SER A 114 5.42 -8.57 4.47
C SER A 114 4.69 -7.68 5.49
N LEU A 115 4.35 -8.22 6.66
CA LEU A 115 3.75 -7.47 7.76
C LEU A 115 4.74 -6.45 8.33
N ASP A 116 5.98 -6.86 8.64
CA ASP A 116 7.00 -5.92 9.14
C ASP A 116 7.33 -4.84 8.09
N LEU A 117 7.48 -5.20 6.82
CA LEU A 117 7.68 -4.22 5.74
C LEU A 117 6.50 -3.26 5.62
N THR A 118 5.27 -3.75 5.76
CA THR A 118 4.07 -2.91 5.71
C THR A 118 4.04 -1.96 6.90
N ARG A 119 4.31 -2.45 8.11
CA ARG A 119 4.39 -1.62 9.31
C ARG A 119 5.47 -0.53 9.16
N GLN A 120 6.66 -0.88 8.67
CA GLN A 120 7.73 0.08 8.41
C GLN A 120 7.33 1.11 7.37
N LEU A 121 6.73 0.69 6.25
CA LEU A 121 6.24 1.58 5.20
C LEU A 121 5.27 2.62 5.77
N HIS A 122 4.35 2.21 6.65
CA HIS A 122 3.42 3.12 7.30
C HIS A 122 4.11 4.03 8.32
N ALA A 123 5.07 3.53 9.10
CA ALA A 123 5.85 4.34 10.02
C ALA A 123 6.67 5.42 9.29
N ASP A 124 7.29 5.04 8.17
CA ASP A 124 8.09 5.91 7.31
C ASP A 124 7.22 7.02 6.68
N GLY A 125 6.02 6.68 6.20
CA GLY A 125 5.09 7.66 5.63
C GLY A 125 4.59 8.72 6.62
N LEU A 126 4.47 8.37 7.90
CA LEU A 126 4.11 9.28 9.00
C LEU A 126 5.29 10.10 9.53
N ASN A 127 6.52 9.72 9.22
CA ASN A 127 7.71 10.39 9.73
C ASN A 127 7.99 11.66 8.88
N PRO A 128 7.88 12.87 9.45
CA PRO A 128 8.14 14.11 8.70
C PRO A 128 9.61 14.25 8.26
N PHE A 129 10.52 13.49 8.88
CA PHE A 129 11.95 13.45 8.56
C PHE A 129 12.33 12.32 7.61
N TYR A 130 11.39 11.42 7.27
CA TYR A 130 11.67 10.39 6.28
C TYR A 130 11.67 11.01 4.88
N ALA A 131 12.83 10.96 4.24
CA ALA A 131 13.04 11.54 2.94
C ALA A 131 12.97 10.49 1.82
N GLY A 132 12.40 9.30 2.01
CA GLY A 132 12.37 8.25 0.98
C GLY A 132 13.74 7.62 0.70
N GLU A 133 13.72 6.56 -0.10
CA GLU A 133 14.93 5.91 -0.61
C GLU A 133 15.31 6.47 -1.98
N GLU A 134 16.61 6.64 -2.22
CA GLU A 134 17.14 6.96 -3.55
C GLU A 134 16.96 5.73 -4.45
N ARG A 135 16.35 5.94 -5.63
CA ARG A 135 16.22 4.86 -6.62
C ARG A 135 17.64 4.43 -7.03
N PRO A 136 18.02 3.13 -6.92
CA PRO A 136 19.30 2.70 -7.46
C PRO A 136 19.30 2.93 -8.97
N LYS A 137 20.35 3.60 -9.46
CA LYS A 137 20.54 4.01 -10.88
C LYS A 137 20.43 2.88 -11.91
N GLU A 138 20.43 1.62 -11.47
CA GLU A 138 20.32 0.45 -12.35
C GLU A 138 18.94 0.31 -13.02
N ALA A 139 17.88 0.91 -12.46
CA ALA A 139 16.55 0.89 -13.07
C ALA A 139 16.37 1.91 -14.22
N GLU A 140 17.19 2.96 -14.30
CA GLU A 140 17.16 3.92 -15.42
C GLU A 140 17.81 3.32 -16.69
N MET A 141 18.89 2.56 -16.56
CA MET A 141 19.59 1.98 -17.72
C MET A 141 18.81 0.83 -18.39
N ALA A 142 17.90 0.15 -17.67
CA ALA A 142 17.09 -0.92 -18.24
C ALA A 142 15.93 -0.41 -19.11
N ALA A 143 15.47 0.83 -18.91
CA ALA A 143 14.38 1.42 -19.69
C ALA A 143 14.86 2.14 -20.96
N GLU A 144 16.11 2.65 -20.99
CA GLU A 144 16.68 3.33 -22.17
C GLU A 144 17.56 2.41 -23.05
N GLY A 145 17.90 1.20 -22.59
CA GLY A 145 18.83 0.29 -23.28
C GLY A 145 18.22 -0.73 -24.24
N ALA A 146 16.89 -0.79 -24.39
CA ALA A 146 16.24 -1.71 -25.34
C ALA A 146 16.33 -1.16 -26.78
N MET A 147 17.54 -1.17 -27.35
CA MET A 147 17.71 -1.02 -28.81
C MET A 147 16.96 -2.16 -29.51
N PRO A 148 16.25 -1.88 -30.62
CA PRO A 148 15.68 -2.95 -31.42
C PRO A 148 16.84 -3.71 -32.08
N LEU A 149 16.97 -4.99 -31.78
CA LEU A 149 17.62 -5.92 -32.69
C LEU A 149 16.75 -5.98 -33.96
N PHE A 150 17.11 -5.19 -34.97
CA PHE A 150 16.75 -5.51 -36.35
C PHE A 150 17.84 -6.42 -36.90
N GLU A 151 17.40 -7.58 -37.40
CA GLU A 151 18.20 -8.60 -38.10
C GLU A 151 18.86 -8.09 -39.38
#